data_AF-A0AAV6BDI3-F1
#
_entry.id   AF-A0AAV6BDI3-F1
#
_cell.length_a   1.000
_cell.length_b   1.000
_cell.length_c   1.000
_cell.angle_alpha   90.00
_cell.angle_beta   90.00
_cell.angle_gamma   90.00
#
_symmetry.space_group_name_H-M   'P 1'
#
loop_
_entity.id
_entity.type
_entity.pdbx_description
1 polymer ?
#
loop_
_entity_poly.entity_id
_entity_poly.type
_entity_poly.pdbx_seq_one_letter_code
_entity_poly.pdbx_strand_id
1 'polypeptide(L)'
;EMALAPNRAPRRAGYLCRWAWLRVSPGPGSAWYADSIRPGEVIPMPIAHGEGRFLTADPDVRERIQKEGLALYRYVAASGGRADRYPFDPNGSMLEAAGITNRAGNILAFMPHPERATWLRQVPLELKNVWGEERRAAVGKWDALEGPGPGRILFESLAKKLRSRAAQEARS
;
A
#
# COMPACT_ATOMS: atom_id res chain seq x y z
N GLU A 1 -9.58 20.76 6.24
CA GLU A 1 -9.61 20.28 4.83
C GLU A 1 -8.51 19.27 4.58
N MET A 2 -8.77 18.26 3.75
CA MET A 2 -7.80 17.24 3.32
C MET A 2 -7.51 17.42 1.83
N ALA A 3 -6.25 17.25 1.42
CA ALA A 3 -5.86 17.39 0.02
C ALA A 3 -4.76 16.42 -0.39
N LEU A 4 -4.69 16.16 -1.70
CA LEU A 4 -3.53 15.59 -2.36
C LEU A 4 -2.78 16.73 -3.05
N ALA A 5 -1.54 16.95 -2.62
CA ALA A 5 -0.70 18.02 -3.13
C ALA A 5 0.39 17.46 -4.05
N PRO A 6 1.06 18.32 -4.84
CA PRO A 6 2.25 17.94 -5.58
C PRO A 6 3.27 17.22 -4.70
N ASN A 7 3.85 16.15 -5.24
CA ASN A 7 4.90 15.39 -4.59
C ASN A 7 6.06 16.33 -4.21
N ARG A 8 6.55 16.21 -2.98
CA ARG A 8 7.68 16.99 -2.51
C ARG A 8 8.71 16.08 -1.86
N ALA A 9 9.89 16.02 -2.47
CA ALA A 9 11.03 15.33 -1.90
C ALA A 9 12.31 16.17 -2.10
N PRO A 10 13.36 15.99 -1.28
CA PRO A 10 14.61 16.73 -1.47
C PRO A 10 15.15 16.54 -2.89
N ARG A 11 15.27 17.65 -3.64
CA ARG A 11 15.74 17.69 -5.04
C ARG A 11 14.87 16.94 -6.07
N ARG A 12 13.63 16.55 -5.73
CA ARG A 12 12.67 15.96 -6.69
C ARG A 12 11.25 16.48 -6.46
N ALA A 13 10.59 16.86 -7.55
CA ALA A 13 9.19 17.29 -7.58
C ALA A 13 8.51 16.77 -8.86
N GLY A 14 7.19 16.81 -8.89
CA GLY A 14 6.40 16.39 -10.06
C GLY A 14 6.10 14.89 -10.09
N TYR A 15 5.94 14.36 -11.31
CA TYR A 15 5.50 12.98 -11.55
C TYR A 15 6.56 11.95 -11.14
N LEU A 16 6.14 10.97 -10.34
CA LEU A 16 6.97 9.84 -9.92
C LEU A 16 6.33 8.52 -10.36
N CYS A 17 7.09 7.74 -11.13
CA CYS A 17 6.76 6.37 -11.53
C CYS A 17 7.84 5.43 -11.02
N ARG A 18 7.55 4.67 -9.97
CA ARG A 18 8.54 3.80 -9.31
C ARG A 18 7.87 2.76 -8.43
N TRP A 19 8.66 1.83 -7.91
CA TRP A 19 8.25 0.99 -6.79
C TRP A 19 8.59 1.67 -5.46
N ALA A 20 7.66 1.57 -4.52
CA ALA A 20 7.75 2.03 -3.14
C ALA A 20 7.54 0.85 -2.18
N TRP A 21 7.99 1.00 -0.95
CA TRP A 21 7.88 -0.03 0.09
C TRP A 21 6.81 0.41 1.09
N LEU A 22 5.90 -0.51 1.38
CA LEU A 22 4.77 -0.27 2.26
C LEU A 22 4.79 -1.23 3.43
N ARG A 23 4.34 -0.75 4.58
CA ARG A 23 3.98 -1.59 5.72
C ARG A 23 2.56 -1.26 6.14
N VAL A 24 1.85 -2.30 6.59
CA VAL A 24 0.54 -2.17 7.22
C VAL A 24 0.70 -1.68 8.65
N SER A 25 0.02 -0.60 9.00
CA SER A 25 -0.23 -0.21 10.39
C SER A 25 -1.57 -0.81 10.83
N PRO A 26 -1.62 -1.57 11.93
CA PRO A 26 -2.88 -2.12 12.43
C PRO A 26 -3.94 -1.03 12.64
N GLY A 27 -5.17 -1.30 12.23
CA GLY A 27 -6.29 -0.35 12.33
C GLY A 27 -7.60 -0.91 11.77
N PRO A 28 -8.67 -0.09 11.71
CA PRO A 28 -10.01 -0.54 11.30
C PRO A 28 -10.04 -1.22 9.93
N GLY A 29 -9.21 -0.77 8.99
CA GLY A 29 -9.12 -1.33 7.65
C GLY A 29 -8.33 -2.64 7.53
N SER A 30 -7.64 -3.11 8.58
CA SER A 30 -6.75 -4.27 8.48
C SER A 30 -7.49 -5.54 8.04
N ALA A 31 -8.66 -5.81 8.62
CA ALA A 31 -9.47 -6.98 8.26
C ALA A 31 -10.04 -6.92 6.83
N TRP A 32 -10.10 -5.73 6.22
CA TRP A 32 -10.62 -5.54 4.87
C TRP A 32 -9.54 -5.65 3.81
N TYR A 33 -8.38 -5.04 4.05
CA TYR A 33 -7.40 -4.81 2.99
C TYR A 33 -6.05 -5.47 3.25
N ALA A 34 -5.79 -5.95 4.47
CA ALA A 34 -4.48 -6.42 4.88
C ALA A 34 -4.48 -7.77 5.63
N ASP A 35 -5.62 -8.47 5.67
CA ASP A 35 -5.77 -9.74 6.40
C ASP A 35 -4.81 -10.84 5.90
N SER A 36 -4.38 -10.76 4.63
CA SER A 36 -3.44 -11.71 4.03
C SER A 36 -1.97 -11.24 4.11
N ILE A 37 -1.68 -10.17 4.86
CA ILE A 37 -0.32 -9.65 5.08
C ILE A 37 0.13 -10.03 6.49
N ARG A 38 1.34 -10.60 6.64
CA ARG A 38 1.85 -10.91 7.98
C ARG A 38 2.16 -9.61 8.74
N PRO A 39 1.89 -9.53 10.06
CA PRO A 39 2.26 -8.37 10.85
C PRO A 39 3.73 -7.99 10.68
N GLY A 40 3.99 -6.72 10.37
CA GLY A 40 5.35 -6.20 10.15
C GLY A 40 5.95 -6.47 8.77
N GLU A 41 5.27 -7.24 7.90
CA GLU A 41 5.73 -7.50 6.54
C GLU A 41 5.80 -6.22 5.71
N VAL A 42 6.90 -6.08 4.96
CA VAL A 42 7.13 -4.98 4.03
C VAL A 42 6.85 -5.47 2.62
N ILE A 43 5.89 -4.83 1.95
CA ILE A 43 5.48 -5.20 0.60
C ILE A 43 5.86 -4.11 -0.41
N PRO A 44 6.34 -4.49 -1.60
CA PRO A 44 6.58 -3.53 -2.68
C PRO A 44 5.27 -3.20 -3.40
N MET A 45 5.07 -1.93 -3.76
CA MET A 45 3.91 -1.49 -4.53
C MET A 45 4.31 -0.41 -5.55
N PRO A 46 3.82 -0.45 -6.79
CA PRO A 46 4.09 0.60 -7.77
C PRO A 46 3.30 1.87 -7.42
N ILE A 47 3.92 3.01 -7.68
CA ILE A 47 3.30 4.34 -7.63
C ILE A 47 3.50 5.03 -8.97
N ALA A 48 2.54 5.87 -9.37
CA ALA A 48 2.52 6.53 -10.67
C ALA A 48 1.73 7.84 -10.63
N HIS A 49 2.16 8.81 -9.81
CA HIS A 49 1.41 10.05 -9.54
C HIS A 49 2.32 11.29 -9.47
N GLY A 50 1.77 12.47 -9.81
CA GLY A 50 2.41 13.79 -9.61
C GLY A 50 1.92 14.53 -8.36
N GLU A 51 0.71 14.22 -7.92
CA GLU A 51 0.02 14.84 -6.79
C GLU A 51 -0.47 13.77 -5.82
N GLY A 52 0.45 13.04 -5.21
CA GLY A 52 0.09 11.97 -4.25
C GLY A 52 0.37 12.33 -2.79
N ARG A 53 0.79 13.57 -2.52
CA ARG A 53 1.19 13.98 -1.17
C ARG A 53 -0.04 14.28 -0.32
N PHE A 54 -0.40 13.38 0.58
CA PHE A 54 -1.50 13.60 1.52
C PHE A 54 -1.14 14.67 2.55
N LEU A 55 -2.00 15.68 2.71
CA LEU A 55 -1.89 16.75 3.70
C LEU A 55 -3.24 17.13 4.28
N THR A 56 -3.20 17.66 5.49
CA THR A 56 -4.32 18.38 6.13
C THR A 56 -3.76 19.60 6.83
N ALA A 57 -4.44 20.75 6.68
CA ALA A 57 -4.16 21.94 7.49
C ALA A 57 -4.81 21.85 8.88
N ASP A 58 -5.76 20.93 9.04
CA ASP A 58 -6.52 20.71 10.27
C ASP A 58 -5.78 19.72 11.18
N PRO A 59 -5.33 20.16 12.39
CA PRO A 59 -4.62 19.31 13.34
C PRO A 59 -5.50 18.22 13.93
N ASP A 60 -6.81 18.45 14.09
CA ASP A 60 -7.75 17.47 14.66
C ASP A 60 -7.94 16.28 13.71
N VAL A 61 -7.94 16.56 12.40
CA VAL A 61 -7.95 15.50 11.37
C VAL A 61 -6.69 14.65 11.48
N ARG A 62 -5.52 15.28 11.62
CA ARG A 62 -4.24 14.56 11.75
C ARG A 62 -4.24 13.69 13.01
N GLU A 63 -4.63 14.25 14.15
CA GLU A 63 -4.68 13.53 15.42
C GLU A 63 -5.64 12.35 15.33
N ARG A 64 -6.83 12.55 14.75
CA ARG A 64 -7.81 11.48 14.55
C ARG A 64 -7.25 10.33 13.73
N ILE A 65 -6.59 10.61 12.61
CA ILE A 65 -5.99 9.58 11.75
C ILE A 65 -4.93 8.78 12.52
N GLN A 66 -4.14 9.43 13.38
CA GLN A 66 -3.15 8.75 14.21
C GLN A 66 -3.81 7.90 15.31
N LYS A 67 -4.71 8.50 16.10
CA LYS A 67 -5.35 7.87 17.25
C LYS A 67 -6.24 6.70 16.87
N GLU A 68 -6.98 6.82 15.76
CA GLU A 68 -7.88 5.78 15.28
C GLU A 68 -7.19 4.79 14.32
N GLY A 69 -5.89 4.96 14.03
CA GLY A 69 -5.15 4.04 13.17
C GLY A 69 -5.64 4.03 11.71
N LEU A 70 -6.11 5.17 11.20
CA LEU A 70 -6.76 5.24 9.88
C LEU A 70 -5.76 5.21 8.71
N ALA A 71 -4.50 5.59 8.95
CA ALA A 71 -3.41 5.45 7.97
C ALA A 71 -2.93 3.98 7.90
N LEU A 72 -3.71 3.16 7.19
CA LEU A 72 -3.52 1.70 7.09
C LEU A 72 -2.20 1.33 6.42
N TYR A 73 -1.86 1.96 5.29
CA TYR A 73 -0.61 1.71 4.59
C TYR A 73 0.31 2.90 4.74
N ARG A 74 1.55 2.64 5.13
CA ARG A 74 2.59 3.66 5.26
C ARG A 74 3.78 3.34 4.38
N TYR A 75 4.35 4.37 3.78
CA TYR A 75 5.66 4.30 3.16
C TYR A 75 6.71 3.99 4.23
N VAL A 76 7.64 3.09 3.91
CA VAL A 76 8.73 2.66 4.80
C VAL A 76 10.02 2.52 4.00
N ALA A 77 11.15 2.41 4.70
CA ALA A 77 12.37 1.92 4.08
C ALA A 77 12.22 0.44 3.68
N ALA A 78 13.06 -0.04 2.76
CA ALA A 78 13.07 -1.46 2.36
C ALA A 78 13.34 -2.41 3.55
N SER A 79 14.04 -1.93 4.59
CA SER A 79 14.27 -2.65 5.84
C SER A 79 13.07 -2.68 6.80
N GLY A 80 11.98 -1.97 6.48
CA GLY A 80 10.84 -1.75 7.36
C GLY A 80 11.02 -0.60 8.37
N GLY A 81 12.17 0.08 8.34
CA GLY A 81 12.38 1.32 9.10
C GLY A 81 11.50 2.47 8.60
N ARG A 82 11.63 3.63 9.25
CA ARG A 82 10.99 4.88 8.79
C ARG A 82 11.43 5.21 7.36
N ALA A 83 10.55 5.84 6.60
CA ALA A 83 10.86 6.24 5.24
C ALA A 83 11.84 7.43 5.25
N ASP A 84 11.57 8.43 6.12
CA ASP A 84 12.32 9.65 6.46
C ASP A 84 12.78 10.57 5.30
N ARG A 85 13.07 10.04 4.12
CA ARG A 85 13.50 10.78 2.93
C ARG A 85 13.34 9.97 1.65
N TYR A 86 13.45 10.65 0.52
CA TYR A 86 13.62 10.01 -0.78
C TYR A 86 14.83 9.05 -0.77
N PRO A 87 14.74 7.86 -1.37
CA PRO A 87 13.64 7.35 -2.20
C PRO A 87 12.46 6.71 -1.46
N PHE A 88 12.56 6.52 -0.16
CA PHE A 88 11.62 5.71 0.62
C PHE A 88 10.36 6.47 1.02
N ASP A 89 10.50 7.77 1.29
CA ASP A 89 9.38 8.71 1.28
C ASP A 89 9.30 9.32 -0.14
N PRO A 90 8.39 8.84 -0.99
CA PRO A 90 8.37 9.25 -2.39
C PRO A 90 7.78 10.65 -2.55
N ASN A 91 6.84 11.04 -1.69
CA ASN A 91 5.98 12.18 -1.97
C ASN A 91 5.85 13.17 -0.83
N GLY A 92 6.37 12.88 0.38
CA GLY A 92 6.33 13.79 1.53
C GLY A 92 4.98 13.79 2.25
N SER A 93 4.20 12.71 2.15
CA SER A 93 2.88 12.62 2.76
C SER A 93 2.95 12.71 4.28
N MET A 94 2.02 13.45 4.89
CA MET A 94 1.84 13.42 6.34
C MET A 94 1.61 11.98 6.81
N LEU A 95 2.18 11.65 7.97
CA LEU A 95 2.09 10.32 8.57
C LEU A 95 2.71 9.20 7.71
N GLU A 96 3.51 9.55 6.69
CA GLU A 96 4.02 8.62 5.69
C GLU A 96 2.86 7.86 5.00
N ALA A 97 1.65 8.44 4.97
CA ALA A 97 0.45 7.72 4.55
C ALA A 97 0.45 7.46 3.03
N ALA A 98 0.39 6.18 2.68
CA ALA A 98 0.15 5.69 1.31
C ALA A 98 -1.32 5.30 1.11
N GLY A 99 -2.00 4.89 2.18
CA GLY A 99 -3.41 4.52 2.19
C GLY A 99 -4.11 4.88 3.48
N ILE A 100 -5.28 5.51 3.36
CA ILE A 100 -6.12 5.95 4.49
C ILE A 100 -7.48 5.32 4.38
N THR A 101 -8.01 4.87 5.51
CA THR A 101 -9.33 4.25 5.60
C THR A 101 -10.32 5.15 6.34
N ASN A 102 -11.61 4.93 6.10
CA ASN A 102 -12.64 5.49 6.97
C ASN A 102 -12.66 4.76 8.34
N ARG A 103 -13.39 5.33 9.30
CA ARG A 103 -13.50 4.75 10.67
C ARG A 103 -14.08 3.33 10.69
N ALA A 104 -14.99 3.01 9.77
CA ALA A 104 -15.55 1.66 9.63
C ALA A 104 -14.59 0.67 8.94
N GLY A 105 -13.47 1.15 8.40
CA GLY A 105 -12.43 0.36 7.74
C GLY A 105 -12.82 -0.20 6.37
N ASN A 106 -14.05 0.00 5.90
CA ASN A 106 -14.57 -0.57 4.66
C ASN A 106 -14.35 0.30 3.43
N ILE A 107 -13.82 1.51 3.57
CA ILE A 107 -13.42 2.38 2.44
C ILE A 107 -11.93 2.65 2.58
N LEU A 108 -11.17 2.46 1.50
CA LEU A 108 -9.74 2.74 1.42
C LEU A 108 -9.47 3.71 0.26
N ALA A 109 -8.89 4.86 0.58
CA ALA A 109 -8.22 5.72 -0.39
C ALA A 109 -6.74 5.31 -0.46
N PHE A 110 -6.23 5.03 -1.66
CA PHE A 110 -4.89 4.45 -1.85
C PHE A 110 -4.18 5.09 -3.04
N MET A 111 -2.96 5.59 -2.83
CA MET A 111 -2.13 6.18 -3.88
C MET A 111 -1.36 5.15 -4.72
N PRO A 112 -0.81 4.08 -4.13
CA PRO A 112 -0.18 3.01 -4.90
C PRO A 112 -1.19 2.25 -5.78
N HIS A 113 -0.66 1.55 -6.79
CA HIS A 113 -1.42 0.85 -7.83
C HIS A 113 -1.35 -0.68 -7.68
N PRO A 114 -2.12 -1.30 -6.75
CA PRO A 114 -2.12 -2.76 -6.55
C PRO A 114 -2.56 -3.53 -7.79
N GLU A 115 -3.40 -2.94 -8.64
CA GLU A 115 -3.84 -3.51 -9.91
C GLU A 115 -2.67 -3.69 -10.90
N ARG A 116 -1.62 -2.86 -10.79
CA ARG A 116 -0.41 -2.95 -11.61
C ARG A 116 0.63 -3.92 -11.03
N ALA A 117 0.30 -4.61 -9.95
CA ALA A 117 1.14 -5.61 -9.30
C ALA A 117 0.35 -6.87 -8.91
N THR A 118 -0.74 -7.15 -9.63
CA THR A 118 -1.61 -8.31 -9.37
C THR A 118 -0.96 -9.64 -9.80
N TRP A 119 -0.09 -9.60 -10.80
CA TRP A 119 0.60 -10.79 -11.31
C TRP A 119 2.10 -10.70 -11.10
N LEU A 120 2.74 -11.86 -10.90
CA LEU A 120 4.17 -11.94 -10.71
C LEU A 120 4.91 -11.34 -11.90
N ARG A 121 4.45 -11.56 -13.14
CA ARG A 121 5.05 -10.97 -14.36
C ARG A 121 5.23 -9.44 -14.35
N GLN A 122 4.40 -8.72 -13.58
CA GLN A 122 4.46 -7.26 -13.47
C GLN A 122 5.53 -6.77 -12.48
N VAL A 123 6.05 -7.66 -11.64
CA VAL A 123 7.14 -7.36 -10.71
C VAL A 123 8.44 -7.16 -11.51
N PRO A 124 9.26 -6.12 -11.21
CA PRO A 124 10.54 -5.90 -11.86
C PRO A 124 11.54 -6.99 -11.51
N LEU A 125 12.40 -7.32 -12.48
CA LEU A 125 13.49 -8.28 -12.28
C LEU A 125 14.55 -7.74 -11.31
N GLU A 126 14.71 -6.43 -11.21
CA GLU A 126 15.75 -5.76 -10.41
C GLU A 126 15.32 -5.53 -8.96
N LEU A 127 14.08 -5.88 -8.61
CA LEU A 127 13.58 -5.70 -7.25
C LEU A 127 14.36 -6.60 -6.29
N LYS A 128 14.97 -5.98 -5.27
CA LYS A 128 15.86 -6.66 -4.31
C LYS A 128 15.07 -7.13 -3.08
N ASN A 129 14.19 -8.09 -3.29
CA ASN A 129 13.41 -8.76 -2.24
C ASN A 129 12.88 -10.11 -2.75
N VAL A 130 12.11 -10.79 -1.89
CA VAL A 130 11.46 -12.07 -2.21
C VAL A 130 10.64 -12.05 -3.50
N TRP A 131 9.86 -10.99 -3.75
CA TRP A 131 9.05 -10.88 -4.96
C TRP A 131 9.89 -10.78 -6.24
N GLY A 132 11.01 -10.05 -6.20
CA GLY A 132 11.95 -10.00 -7.31
C GLY A 132 12.71 -11.32 -7.51
N GLU A 133 13.02 -12.04 -6.42
CA GLU A 133 13.61 -13.38 -6.48
C GLU A 133 12.67 -14.38 -7.15
N GLU A 134 11.40 -14.41 -6.72
CA GLU A 134 10.34 -15.21 -7.34
C GLU A 134 10.18 -14.86 -8.82
N ARG A 135 10.13 -13.56 -9.15
CA ARG A 135 10.04 -13.10 -10.54
C ARG A 135 11.20 -13.58 -11.41
N ARG A 136 12.43 -13.55 -10.88
CA ARG A 136 13.63 -14.05 -11.59
C ARG A 136 13.57 -15.56 -11.77
N ALA A 137 13.15 -16.31 -10.75
CA ALA A 137 13.00 -17.76 -10.81
C ALA A 137 11.90 -18.23 -11.78
N ALA A 138 10.91 -17.37 -12.06
CA ALA A 138 9.81 -17.61 -12.99
C ALA A 138 10.11 -17.25 -14.45
N VAL A 139 11.27 -16.63 -14.76
CA VAL A 139 11.64 -16.31 -16.16
C VAL A 139 11.62 -17.58 -17.02
N GLY A 140 10.92 -17.52 -18.16
CA GLY A 140 10.74 -18.65 -19.09
C GLY A 140 9.65 -19.65 -18.69
N LYS A 141 8.97 -19.46 -17.55
CA LYS A 141 7.90 -20.34 -17.05
C LYS A 141 6.57 -19.58 -17.04
N TRP A 142 5.77 -19.71 -18.10
CA TRP A 142 4.53 -18.93 -18.27
C TRP A 142 3.56 -19.07 -17.09
N ASP A 143 3.30 -20.30 -16.65
CA ASP A 143 2.36 -20.56 -15.54
C ASP A 143 2.82 -19.92 -14.22
N ALA A 144 4.15 -19.90 -13.97
CA ALA A 144 4.69 -19.25 -12.78
C ALA A 144 4.56 -17.72 -12.85
N LEU A 145 4.66 -17.14 -14.05
CA LEU A 145 4.51 -15.69 -14.28
C LEU A 145 3.07 -15.18 -14.11
N GLU A 146 2.08 -16.05 -14.32
CA GLU A 146 0.66 -15.81 -14.00
C GLU A 146 0.35 -15.99 -12.50
N GLY A 147 1.34 -16.37 -11.69
CA GLY A 147 1.24 -16.43 -10.25
C GLY A 147 0.92 -15.07 -9.60
N PRO A 148 0.55 -15.08 -8.31
CA PRO A 148 0.17 -13.87 -7.59
C PRO A 148 1.35 -12.89 -7.50
N GLY A 149 1.07 -11.61 -7.73
CA GLY A 149 1.98 -10.51 -7.39
C GLY A 149 1.60 -9.85 -6.05
N PRO A 150 2.43 -8.93 -5.55
CA PRO A 150 2.24 -8.30 -4.23
C PRO A 150 0.95 -7.46 -4.13
N GLY A 151 0.48 -6.89 -5.24
CA GLY A 151 -0.78 -6.14 -5.30
C GLY A 151 -2.02 -7.01 -5.13
N ARG A 152 -1.94 -8.29 -5.47
CA ARG A 152 -3.05 -9.24 -5.36
C ARG A 152 -3.50 -9.46 -3.92
N ILE A 153 -2.59 -9.33 -2.97
CA ILE A 153 -2.85 -9.52 -1.54
C ILE A 153 -3.99 -8.63 -1.04
N LEU A 154 -4.07 -7.39 -1.53
CA LEU A 154 -5.13 -6.44 -1.16
C LEU A 154 -6.50 -6.94 -1.63
N PHE A 155 -6.60 -7.38 -2.88
CA PHE A 155 -7.85 -7.89 -3.45
C PHE A 155 -8.29 -9.20 -2.81
N GLU A 156 -7.35 -10.08 -2.49
CA GLU A 156 -7.64 -11.34 -1.80
C GLU A 156 -8.14 -11.11 -0.37
N SER A 157 -7.53 -10.16 0.36
CA SER A 157 -8.00 -9.74 1.68
C SER A 157 -9.44 -9.20 1.61
N LEU A 158 -9.73 -8.35 0.62
CA LEU A 158 -11.06 -7.79 0.42
C LEU A 158 -12.09 -8.88 0.09
N ALA A 159 -11.76 -9.78 -0.85
CA ALA A 159 -12.63 -10.88 -1.24
C ALA A 159 -12.93 -11.81 -0.06
N LYS A 160 -11.92 -12.14 0.75
CA LYS A 160 -12.08 -12.95 1.96
C LYS A 160 -13.03 -12.27 2.95
N LYS A 161 -12.88 -10.96 3.17
CA LYS A 161 -13.75 -10.20 4.07
C LYS A 161 -15.20 -10.17 3.58
N LEU A 162 -15.43 -9.89 2.30
CA LEU A 162 -16.76 -9.87 1.69
C LEU A 162 -17.46 -11.23 1.82
N ARG A 163 -16.76 -12.33 1.52
CA ARG A 163 -17.28 -13.70 1.68
C ARG A 163 -17.65 -14.00 3.14
N SER A 164 -16.80 -13.59 4.08
CA SER A 164 -17.08 -13.79 5.52
C SER A 164 -18.34 -13.05 5.97
N ARG A 165 -18.60 -11.85 5.46
CA ARG A 165 -19.79 -11.07 5.78
C ARG A 165 -21.05 -11.67 5.19
N ALA A 166 -21.01 -12.04 3.91
CA ALA A 166 -22.12 -12.74 3.27
C ALA A 166 -22.49 -14.04 4.01
N ALA A 167 -21.49 -14.80 4.47
CA ALA A 167 -21.73 -16.01 5.26
C ALA A 167 -22.30 -15.73 6.65
N GLN A 168 -22.01 -14.58 7.26
CA GLN A 168 -22.60 -14.15 8.53
C GLN A 168 -24.05 -13.71 8.36
N GLU A 169 -24.33 -12.91 7.32
CA GLU A 169 -25.66 -12.41 6.98
C GLU A 169 -26.61 -13.55 6.56
N ALA A 170 -26.10 -14.61 5.91
CA ALA A 170 -26.90 -15.79 5.59
C ALA A 170 -27.25 -16.68 6.80
N ARG A 171 -26.60 -16.48 7.95
CA ARG A 171 -26.82 -17.24 9.19
C ARG A 171 -27.70 -16.49 10.21
N SER A 172 -27.96 -15.21 9.97
CA SER A 172 -28.85 -14.36 10.77
C SER A 172 -30.25 -14.32 10.18
#